data_AF-A0AAW1V8A8-F1
#
_entry.id   AF-A0AAW1V8A8-F1
#
_cell.length_a   1.000
_cell.length_b   1.000
_cell.length_c   1.000
_cell.angle_alpha   90.00
_cell.angle_beta   90.00
_cell.angle_gamma   90.00
#
_symmetry.space_group_name_H-M   'P 1'
#
loop_
_entity.id
_entity.type
_entity.pdbx_description
1 polymer ?
#
loop_
_entity_poly.entity_id
_entity_poly.type
_entity_poly.pdbx_seq_one_letter_code
_entity_poly.pdbx_strand_id
1 'polypeptide(L)' 'MCRPSRLRAMFASRACRKSVMIGKSLSNKDMKQLIVHMGEIDQPWNCPHGRPTIRHLINLDLLMKDDV' A
#
# COMPACT_ATOMS: atom_id res chain seq x y z
N MET A 1 -21.29 -5.31 -4.48
CA MET A 1 -21.35 -5.46 -5.96
C MET A 1 -20.36 -6.55 -6.38
N CYS A 2 -20.82 -7.66 -6.96
CA CYS A 2 -19.94 -8.76 -7.38
C CYS A 2 -19.36 -8.45 -8.78
N ARG A 3 -18.03 -8.36 -8.92
CA ARG A 3 -17.37 -8.21 -10.23
C ARG A 3 -16.97 -9.59 -10.78
N PRO A 4 -17.26 -9.92 -12.05
CA PRO A 4 -16.81 -11.16 -12.68
C PRO A 4 -15.30 -11.38 -12.56
N SER A 5 -14.89 -12.64 -12.38
CA SER A 5 -13.48 -13.02 -12.11
C SER A 5 -12.50 -12.52 -13.18
N ARG A 6 -12.87 -12.63 -14.47
CA ARG A 6 -12.04 -12.13 -15.59
C ARG A 6 -11.86 -10.60 -15.54
N LEU A 7 -12.91 -9.85 -15.21
CA LEU A 7 -12.82 -8.39 -15.08
C LEU A 7 -11.96 -7.99 -13.87
N ARG A 8 -12.10 -8.71 -12.75
CA ARG A 8 -11.25 -8.49 -11.56
C ARG A 8 -9.78 -8.73 -11.89
N ALA A 9 -9.46 -9.81 -12.59
CA ALA A 9 -8.08 -10.12 -13.01
C ALA A 9 -7.53 -9.05 -13.96
N MET A 10 -8.32 -8.60 -14.93
CA MET A 10 -7.91 -7.52 -15.85
C MET A 10 -7.59 -6.23 -15.10
N PHE A 11 -8.44 -5.82 -14.15
CA PHE A 11 -8.17 -4.63 -13.33
C PHE A 11 -6.94 -4.80 -12.45
N ALA A 12 -6.74 -5.97 -11.86
CA ALA A 12 -5.54 -6.26 -11.06
C ALA A 12 -4.27 -6.10 -11.91
N SER A 13 -4.22 -6.67 -13.12
CA SER A 13 -3.07 -6.53 -14.01
C SER A 13 -2.84 -5.09 -14.47
N ARG A 14 -3.91 -4.34 -14.77
CA ARG A 14 -3.81 -2.92 -15.15
C ARG A 14 -3.26 -2.07 -14.01
N ALA A 15 -3.74 -2.29 -12.78
CA ALA A 15 -3.22 -1.61 -11.60
C ALA A 15 -1.73 -1.92 -11.42
N CYS A 16 -1.34 -3.20 -11.44
CA CYS A 16 0.06 -3.61 -11.24
C CYS A 16 1.04 -2.98 -12.22
N ARG A 17 0.68 -2.89 -13.52
CA ARG A 17 1.55 -2.32 -14.55
C ARG A 17 1.58 -0.79 -14.56
N LYS A 18 0.58 -0.13 -13.97
CA LYS A 18 0.50 1.33 -13.89
C LYS A 18 1.05 1.89 -12.58
N SER A 19 1.11 1.06 -11.53
CA SER A 19 1.65 1.42 -10.22
C SER A 19 3.11 1.85 -10.27
N VAL A 20 3.54 2.57 -9.24
CA VAL A 20 4.96 2.89 -9.03
C VAL A 20 5.76 1.60 -8.91
N MET A 21 6.85 1.51 -9.66
CA MET A 21 7.75 0.36 -9.67
C MET A 21 8.78 0.47 -8.54
N ILE A 22 9.21 -0.67 -8.01
CA ILE A 22 10.35 -0.74 -7.09
C ILE A 22 11.59 -0.15 -7.79
N GLY A 23 12.37 0.64 -7.05
CA GLY A 23 13.55 1.34 -7.57
C GLY A 23 13.26 2.68 -8.25
N LYS A 24 11.99 3.05 -8.46
CA LYS A 24 11.64 4.40 -8.94
C LYS A 24 11.86 5.43 -7.84
N SER A 25 12.66 6.45 -8.12
CA SER A 25 12.82 7.62 -7.23
C SER A 25 11.51 8.41 -7.17
N LEU A 26 11.15 8.87 -5.96
CA LEU A 26 9.94 9.64 -5.69
C LEU A 26 10.29 10.91 -4.92
N SER A 27 9.58 11.99 -5.21
CA SER A 27 9.64 13.19 -4.37
C SER A 27 8.86 12.96 -3.06
N ASN A 28 9.16 13.77 -2.03
CA ASN A 28 8.38 13.77 -0.79
C ASN A 28 6.88 14.04 -1.02
N LYS A 29 6.54 14.84 -2.03
CA LYS A 29 5.15 15.12 -2.39
C LYS A 29 4.46 13.88 -2.94
N ASP A 30 5.13 13.15 -3.85
CA ASP A 30 4.58 11.93 -4.45
C ASP A 30 4.40 10.83 -3.40
N MET A 31 5.38 10.67 -2.51
CA MET A 31 5.30 9.70 -1.40
C MET A 31 4.10 9.99 -0.50
N LYS A 32 3.90 11.25 -0.08
CA LYS A 32 2.74 11.65 0.73
C LYS A 32 1.43 11.39 0.02
N GLN A 33 1.34 11.75 -1.27
CA GLN A 33 0.13 11.53 -2.05
C GLN A 33 -0.25 10.05 -2.14
N LEU A 34 0.73 9.15 -2.32
CA LEU A 34 0.49 7.71 -2.32
C LEU A 34 -0.14 7.24 -1.00
N ILE A 35 0.41 7.67 0.14
CA ILE A 35 -0.11 7.28 1.46
C ILE A 35 -1.51 7.85 1.71
N VAL A 36 -1.77 9.10 1.33
CA VAL A 36 -3.11 9.72 1.44
C VAL A 36 -4.14 8.93 0.65
N HIS A 37 -3.87 8.64 -0.63
CA HIS A 37 -4.78 7.83 -1.45
C HIS A 37 -5.00 6.42 -0.88
N MET A 38 -3.98 5.82 -0.26
CA MET A 38 -4.15 4.52 0.40
C MET A 38 -5.10 4.60 1.60
N GLY A 39 -5.14 5.73 2.31
CA GLY A 39 -6.08 5.97 3.40
C GLY A 39 -7.56 6.09 2.97
N GLU A 40 -7.82 6.34 1.68
CA GLU A 40 -9.17 6.42 1.12
C GLU A 40 -9.72 5.05 0.67
N ILE A 41 -8.85 4.03 0.61
CA ILE A 41 -9.21 2.68 0.15
C ILE A 41 -9.74 1.85 1.33
N ASP A 42 -10.85 1.16 1.12
CA ASP A 42 -11.35 0.16 2.07
C ASP A 42 -10.39 -1.04 2.14
N GLN A 43 -9.89 -1.35 3.34
CA GLN A 43 -8.92 -2.42 3.62
C GLN A 43 -7.64 -2.38 2.74
N PRO A 44 -6.77 -1.36 2.90
CA PRO A 44 -5.64 -1.14 2.00
C PRO A 44 -4.46 -2.09 2.22
N TRP A 45 -4.61 -3.16 2.99
CA TRP A 45 -3.53 -4.02 3.54
C TRP A 45 -2.92 -5.01 2.56
N ASN A 46 -3.62 -5.27 1.45
CA ASN A 46 -3.21 -6.21 0.41
C ASN A 46 -3.46 -5.62 -0.98
N CYS A 47 -2.55 -5.88 -1.90
CA CYS A 47 -2.76 -5.57 -3.32
C CYS A 47 -3.80 -6.54 -3.92
N PRO A 48 -4.33 -6.29 -5.14
CA PRO A 48 -5.34 -7.17 -5.74
C PRO A 48 -4.83 -8.58 -6.07
N HIS A 49 -3.52 -8.84 -5.94
CA HIS A 49 -2.89 -10.16 -6.06
C HIS A 49 -2.60 -10.81 -4.70
N GLY A 50 -2.95 -10.17 -3.58
CA GLY A 50 -2.75 -10.69 -2.23
C GLY A 50 -1.40 -10.37 -1.59
N ARG A 51 -0.56 -9.52 -2.19
CA ARG A 51 0.72 -9.12 -1.57
C ARG A 51 0.48 -8.04 -0.50
N PRO A 52 1.20 -8.08 0.63
CA PRO A 52 1.13 -7.05 1.65
C PRO A 52 1.54 -5.68 1.09
N THR A 53 0.84 -4.63 1.51
CA THR A 53 1.13 -3.24 1.09
C THR A 53 1.76 -2.41 2.20
N ILE A 54 1.22 -2.48 3.42
CA ILE A 54 1.68 -1.74 4.60
C ILE A 54 1.86 -2.74 5.75
N ARG A 55 2.91 -2.55 6.54
CA ARG A 55 3.16 -3.28 7.79
C ARG A 55 3.62 -2.32 8.86
N HIS A 56 3.18 -2.56 10.09
CA HIS A 56 3.71 -1.89 11.26
C HIS A 56 5.15 -2.35 11.49
N LEU A 57 6.09 -1.41 11.60
CA LEU A 57 7.50 -1.72 11.82
C LEU A 57 7.81 -1.88 13.31
N ILE A 58 7.54 -0.84 14.11
CA ILE A 58 7.86 -0.83 15.54
C ILE A 58 6.95 0.14 16.28
N ASN A 59 6.61 -0.19 17.54
CA ASN A 59 5.98 0.74 18.44
C ASN A 59 7.08 1.56 19.12
N LEU A 60 7.06 2.88 18.94
CA LEU A 60 8.07 3.78 19.50
C LEU A 60 8.08 3.76 21.04
N ASP A 61 6.95 3.46 21.70
CA ASP A 61 6.88 3.33 23.16
C ASP A 61 7.77 2.21 23.70
N LEU A 62 8.09 1.20 22.87
CA LEU A 62 9.01 0.12 23.23
C LEU A 62 10.47 0.57 23.21
N LEU A 63 10.79 1.63 22.47
CA LEU A 63 12.15 2.19 22.38
C LEU A 63 12.42 3.23 23.48
N MET A 64 11.37 3.82 24.04
CA MET A 64 11.47 4.87 25.06
C MET A 64 11.49 4.33 26.49
N LYS A 65 11.53 3.00 26.67
CA LYS A 65 11.37 2.33 27.98
C LYS A 65 12.68 2.05 28.73
N ASP A 66 13.82 2.53 28.23
CA ASP A 66 15.15 2.25 28.78
C ASP A 66 15.72 3.37 29.69
N ASP A 67 14.93 4.38 30.05
CA ASP A 67 15.41 5.57 30.80
C ASP A 67 14.77 5.76 32.20
N VAL A 68 14.54 4.69 32.98
CA VAL A 68 14.35 4.76 34.46
C VAL A 68 15.03 3.59 35.16
#